data_AF-A0A661J6S3-F1
#
_entry.id   AF-A0A661J6S3-F1
#
_cell.length_a   1.000
_cell.length_b   1.000
_cell.length_c   1.000
_cell.angle_alpha   90.00
_cell.angle_beta   90.00
_cell.angle_gamma   90.00
#
_symmetry.space_group_name_H-M   'P 1'
#
loop_
_entity.id
_entity.type
_entity.pdbx_description
1 polymer ?
#
loop_
_entity_poly.entity_id
_entity_poly.type
_entity_poly.pdbx_seq_one_letter_code
_entity_poly.pdbx_strand_id
1 'polypeptide(L)' 'MNLKTKGSSEENKENLKFNKKRIKNRRCPVCNKILPDPPNPFDPFCSNRCKMIDLSKWLNEEYRIHDNNR' A
#
# COMPACT_ATOMS: atom_id res chain seq x y z
N MET A 1 47.92 -8.55 -29.95
CA MET A 1 47.83 -8.48 -28.48
C MET A 1 46.36 -8.64 -28.10
N ASN A 2 45.97 -9.80 -27.60
CA ASN A 2 44.64 -10.05 -27.02
C ASN A 2 44.87 -10.73 -25.68
N LEU A 3 44.66 -10.01 -24.57
CA LEU A 3 44.40 -10.65 -23.29
C LEU A 3 42.92 -10.43 -22.95
N LYS A 4 42.18 -11.53 -22.97
CA LYS A 4 40.84 -11.65 -22.44
C LYS A 4 40.89 -11.42 -20.93
N THR A 5 40.01 -10.59 -20.39
CA THR A 5 39.51 -10.75 -19.03
C THR A 5 38.00 -10.85 -19.10
N LYS A 6 37.50 -12.09 -19.00
CA LYS A 6 36.14 -12.41 -18.58
C LYS A 6 36.01 -12.00 -17.11
N GLY A 7 34.88 -11.45 -16.70
CA GLY A 7 34.55 -11.37 -15.26
C GLY A 7 33.46 -10.37 -14.92
N SER A 8 32.40 -10.90 -14.31
CA SER A 8 31.47 -10.24 -13.38
C SER A 8 30.71 -8.99 -13.85
N SER A 9 29.58 -9.19 -14.51
CA SER A 9 28.38 -8.35 -14.22
C SER A 9 27.05 -9.10 -14.38
N GLU A 10 27.10 -10.43 -14.53
CA GLU A 10 25.91 -11.30 -14.46
C GLU A 10 25.30 -11.33 -13.05
N GLU A 11 26.09 -11.01 -12.01
CA GLU A 11 25.68 -11.00 -10.59
C GLU A 11 24.63 -9.93 -10.26
N ASN A 12 24.52 -8.85 -11.04
CA ASN A 12 23.59 -7.76 -10.76
C ASN A 12 22.17 -7.97 -11.31
N LYS A 13 21.96 -9.01 -12.13
CA LYS A 13 20.64 -9.29 -12.76
C LYS A 13 19.76 -10.21 -11.92
N GLU A 14 20.34 -10.97 -10.99
CA GLU A 14 19.58 -11.87 -10.10
C GLU A 14 18.93 -11.13 -8.93
N ASN A 15 19.53 -10.05 -8.43
CA ASN A 15 18.98 -9.28 -7.30
C ASN A 15 17.70 -8.48 -7.64
N LEU A 16 17.47 -8.13 -8.91
CA LEU A 16 16.22 -7.45 -9.32
C LEU A 16 15.04 -8.43 -9.48
N LYS A 17 15.29 -9.74 -9.48
CA LYS A 17 14.26 -10.77 -9.69
C LYS A 17 13.59 -11.25 -8.39
N PHE A 18 14.19 -11.04 -7.21
CA PHE A 18 13.70 -11.65 -5.97
C PHE A 18 12.74 -10.79 -5.14
N ASN A 19 12.61 -9.48 -5.40
CA ASN A 19 11.77 -8.60 -4.56
C ASN A 19 10.73 -7.79 -5.34
N LYS A 20 10.03 -8.43 -6.28
CA LYS A 20 8.75 -7.91 -6.82
C LYS A 20 7.58 -8.23 -5.88
N LYS A 21 7.70 -7.96 -4.58
CA LYS A 21 6.51 -7.94 -3.71
C LYS A 21 5.67 -6.75 -4.19
N ARG A 22 4.50 -7.01 -4.79
CA ARG A 22 3.59 -5.95 -5.22
C ARG A 22 3.33 -5.04 -4.02
N ILE A 23 3.83 -3.81 -4.06
CA ILE A 23 3.50 -2.79 -3.06
C ILE A 23 1.99 -2.62 -3.16
N LYS A 24 1.26 -3.18 -2.18
CA LYS A 24 -0.20 -3.05 -2.15
C LYS A 24 -0.47 -1.61 -1.76
N ASN A 25 -0.75 -0.75 -2.73
CA ASN A 25 -1.16 0.64 -2.48
C ASN A 25 -2.36 0.62 -1.52
N ARG A 26 -2.11 0.88 -0.24
CA ARG A 26 -3.16 0.98 0.77
C ARG A 26 -3.91 2.29 0.51
N ARG A 27 -5.24 2.25 0.54
CA ARG A 27 -6.08 3.41 0.27
C ARG A 27 -6.89 3.78 1.51
N CYS A 28 -7.06 5.08 1.73
CA CYS A 28 -7.92 5.61 2.79
C CYS A 28 -9.38 5.18 2.53
N PRO A 29 -10.07 4.55 3.49
CA PRO A 29 -11.44 4.07 3.28
C PRO A 29 -12.46 5.20 3.13
N VAL A 30 -12.12 6.42 3.57
CA VAL A 30 -13.03 7.58 3.55
C VAL A 30 -12.95 8.38 2.26
N CYS A 31 -11.74 8.59 1.72
CA CYS A 31 -11.51 9.47 0.57
C CYS A 31 -10.72 8.83 -0.58
N ASN A 32 -10.35 7.55 -0.44
CA ASN A 32 -9.67 6.75 -1.45
C ASN A 32 -8.26 7.24 -1.87
N LYS A 33 -7.68 8.20 -1.15
CA LYS A 33 -6.29 8.63 -1.34
C LYS A 33 -5.31 7.50 -1.00
N ILE A 34 -4.19 7.46 -1.70
CA ILE A 34 -3.07 6.55 -1.39
C ILE A 34 -2.50 6.93 -0.03
N LEU A 35 -2.34 5.94 0.85
CA LEU A 35 -1.70 6.14 2.15
C LEU A 35 -0.19 6.29 1.99
N PRO A 36 0.45 7.13 2.81
CA PRO A 36 1.89 7.28 2.80
C PRO A 36 2.60 5.97 3.21
N ASP A 37 3.82 5.84 2.73
CA ASP A 37 4.81 4.85 3.19
C ASP A 37 6.07 5.63 3.55
N PRO A 38 6.47 5.71 4.83
CA PRO A 38 5.99 4.93 5.97
C PRO A 38 4.55 5.27 6.45
N PRO A 39 3.90 4.34 7.17
CA PRO A 39 2.62 4.56 7.87
C PRO A 39 2.54 5.88 8.62
N ASN A 40 1.39 6.55 8.53
CA ASN A 40 1.13 7.76 9.31
C ASN A 40 0.38 7.42 10.62
N PRO A 41 0.38 8.31 11.64
CA PRO A 41 -0.29 8.06 12.92
C PRO A 41 -1.80 7.84 12.84
N PHE A 42 -2.43 8.22 11.71
CA PHE A 42 -3.86 8.08 11.47
C PHE A 42 -4.20 6.87 10.60
N ASP A 43 -3.25 5.99 10.26
CA ASP A 43 -3.56 4.74 9.54
C ASP A 43 -4.73 3.99 10.23
N PRO A 44 -5.75 3.51 9.47
CA PRO A 44 -5.83 3.33 8.01
C PRO A 44 -6.30 4.57 7.21
N PHE A 45 -6.33 5.75 7.81
CA PHE A 45 -6.77 6.99 7.18
C PHE A 45 -5.59 7.85 6.70
N CYS A 46 -5.82 8.70 5.70
CA CYS A 46 -4.77 9.60 5.20
C CYS A 46 -4.53 10.84 6.09
N SER A 47 -5.41 11.12 7.06
CA SER A 47 -5.31 12.27 7.97
C SER A 47 -6.32 12.18 9.12
N ASN A 48 -6.12 13.01 10.15
CA ASN A 48 -7.06 13.17 11.26
C ASN A 48 -8.50 13.49 10.80
N ARG A 49 -8.64 14.31 9.73
CA ARG A 49 -9.97 14.65 9.18
C ARG A 49 -10.73 13.42 8.71
N CYS A 50 -10.08 12.50 8.02
CA CYS A 50 -10.74 11.27 7.55
C CYS A 50 -11.11 10.35 8.71
N LYS A 51 -10.26 10.24 9.74
CA LYS A 51 -10.59 9.51 10.97
C LYS A 51 -11.86 10.07 11.64
N MET A 52 -11.98 11.39 11.75
CA MET A 52 -13.16 12.03 12.35
C MET A 52 -14.43 11.83 11.51
N ILE A 53 -14.34 11.92 10.18
CA ILE A 53 -15.49 11.66 9.29
C ILE A 53 -15.97 10.22 9.45
N ASP A 54 -15.05 9.26 9.49
CA ASP A 54 -15.40 7.85 9.71
C ASP A 54 -16.14 7.67 11.04
N LEU A 55 -15.61 8.25 12.12
CA LEU A 55 -16.26 8.23 13.44
C LEU A 55 -17.66 8.85 13.40
N SER A 56 -17.85 9.96 12.70
CA SER A 56 -19.19 10.57 12.54
C SER A 56 -20.16 9.63 11.84
N LYS A 57 -19.72 8.91 10.79
CA LYS A 57 -20.58 7.90 10.11
C LYS A 57 -20.99 6.77 11.04
N TRP A 58 -20.09 6.34 11.92
CA TRP A 58 -20.40 5.36 12.97
C TRP A 58 -21.44 5.90 13.94
N LEU A 59 -21.24 7.10 14.47
CA LEU A 59 -22.17 7.73 15.42
C LEU A 59 -23.55 8.01 14.83
N ASN A 60 -23.61 8.30 13.52
CA ASN A 60 -24.84 8.56 12.79
C ASN A 60 -25.50 7.29 12.23
N GLU A 61 -24.98 6.10 12.54
CA GLU A 61 -25.49 4.81 12.03
C GLU A 61 -25.62 4.76 10.49
N GLU A 62 -24.68 5.39 9.78
CA GLU A 62 -24.67 5.45 8.31
C GLU A 62 -24.23 4.14 7.66
N TYR A 63 -23.54 3.27 8.41
CA TYR A 63 -23.10 1.96 7.93
C TYR A 63 -24.27 0.95 7.92
N ARG A 64 -24.48 0.28 6.79
CA ARG A 64 -25.53 -0.74 6.61
C ARG A 64 -24.90 -2.08 6.25
N ILE A 65 -25.38 -3.14 6.90
CA ILE A 65 -25.06 -4.52 6.54
C ILE A 65 -26.16 -4.98 5.58
N HIS A 66 -25.78 -5.29 4.34
CA HIS A 66 -26.69 -5.95 3.43
C HIS A 66 -26.69 -7.45 3.76
N ASP A 67 -27.87 -8.01 4.01
CA ASP A 67 -28.03 -9.46 4.07
C ASP A 67 -28.07 -10.02 2.65
N ASN A 68 -27.03 -10.78 2.30
CA ASN A 68 -26.90 -11.42 0.99
C ASN A 68 -27.38 -12.87 0.99
N ASN A 69 -27.98 -13.36 2.09
CA ASN A 69 -28.38 -14.75 2.24
C ASN A 69 -29.89 -14.90 1.95
N ARG A 70 -30.23 -15.20 0.69
CA ARG A 70 -31.57 -15.63 0.27
C ARG A 70 -31.62 -17.13 0.08
#